data_AF-A0A0M8VLD4-F1
#
_entry.id   AF-A0A0M8VLD4-F1
#
_cell.length_a   1.000
_cell.length_b   1.000
_cell.length_c   1.000
_cell.angle_alpha   90.00
_cell.angle_beta   90.00
_cell.angle_gamma   90.00
#
_symmetry.space_group_name_H-M   'P 1'
#
loop_
_entity.id
_entity.type
_entity.pdbx_description
1 polymer ?
#
loop_
_entity_poly.entity_id
_entity_poly.type
_entity_poly.pdbx_seq_one_letter_code
_entity_poly.pdbx_strand_id
1 'polypeptide(L)'
;LAQPDGALVPMKLNTETLRKQFGADVPPLFRSLIRGGTRTRRVAESGPAAAGTSFAGQLAALAHEHRERALLDLVRAQVAAVLGYASGEDVAPTKAFKELGFDSLTSVELRNRLNAATETRLPAGLV
;
A
#
# COMPACT_ATOMS: atom_id res chain seq x y z
N LEU A 1 36.80 -9.11 3.37
CA LEU A 1 36.29 -8.23 4.46
C LEU A 1 34.78 -8.22 4.34
N ALA A 2 34.08 -8.93 5.23
CA ALA A 2 32.62 -9.00 5.23
C ALA A 2 32.06 -7.61 5.53
N GLN A 3 31.23 -7.05 4.65
CA GLN A 3 30.42 -5.89 5.00
C GLN A 3 29.38 -6.33 6.05
N PRO A 4 29.15 -5.55 7.11
CA PRO A 4 28.13 -5.89 8.09
C PRO A 4 26.75 -5.88 7.44
N ASP A 5 25.99 -6.96 7.64
CA ASP A 5 24.57 -7.03 7.29
C ASP A 5 23.83 -5.84 7.90
N GLY A 6 23.25 -5.00 7.05
CA GLY A 6 22.48 -3.85 7.49
C GLY A 6 21.17 -4.31 8.11
N ALA A 7 21.01 -4.15 9.43
CA ALA A 7 19.74 -4.40 10.11
C ALA A 7 18.79 -3.21 9.92
N LEU A 8 17.57 -3.47 9.44
CA LEU A 8 16.51 -2.46 9.36
C LEU A 8 15.89 -2.26 10.74
N VAL A 9 15.91 -1.01 11.23
CA VAL A 9 15.33 -0.63 12.52
C VAL A 9 14.26 0.44 12.32
N PRO A 10 13.00 0.21 12.75
CA PRO A 10 12.00 1.26 12.74
C PRO A 10 12.32 2.29 13.84
N MET A 11 12.63 3.51 13.44
CA MET A 11 12.86 4.63 14.37
C MET A 11 12.08 5.87 13.95
N LYS A 12 11.65 6.67 14.92
CA LYS A 12 11.04 7.98 14.67
C LYS A 12 12.14 9.02 14.41
N LEU A 13 12.15 9.62 13.23
CA LEU A 13 13.09 10.66 12.86
C LEU A 13 12.35 11.99 12.63
N ASN A 14 12.69 13.04 13.38
CA ASN A 14 12.11 14.37 13.22
C ASN A 14 12.97 15.21 12.27
N THR A 15 12.59 15.24 11.00
CA THR A 15 13.34 15.92 9.92
C THR A 15 13.32 17.44 10.05
N GLU A 16 12.30 18.02 10.68
CA GLU A 16 12.20 19.46 10.91
C GLU A 16 13.21 19.93 11.97
N THR A 17 13.32 19.17 13.08
CA THR A 17 14.32 19.43 14.12
C THR A 17 15.73 19.28 13.56
N LEU A 18 15.99 18.23 12.76
CA LEU A 18 17.29 18.03 12.11
C LEU A 18 17.64 19.18 11.15
N ARG A 19 16.67 19.69 10.37
CA ARG A 19 16.88 20.85 9.50
C ARG A 19 17.23 22.12 10.29
N LYS A 20 16.55 22.37 11.42
CA LYS A 20 16.84 23.50 12.30
C LYS A 20 18.22 23.39 12.94
N GLN A 21 18.62 22.18 13.34
CA GLN A 21 19.88 21.93 14.02
C GLN A 21 21.10 22.00 13.09
N PHE A 22 21.01 21.44 11.88
CA PHE A 22 22.14 21.40 10.94
C PHE A 22 22.15 22.57 9.94
N GLY A 23 21.03 23.26 9.74
CA GLY A 23 20.96 24.40 8.83
C GLY A 23 21.43 24.05 7.41
N ALA A 24 22.46 24.76 6.92
CA ALA A 24 23.09 24.51 5.62
C ALA A 24 24.17 23.39 5.67
N ASP A 25 24.61 23.00 6.87
CA ASP A 25 25.76 22.11 7.11
C ASP A 25 25.29 20.69 7.51
N VAL A 26 24.49 20.09 6.63
CA VAL A 26 23.92 18.76 6.84
C VAL A 26 24.92 17.68 6.44
N PRO A 27 25.26 16.71 7.31
CA PRO A 27 26.13 15.60 6.95
C PRO A 27 25.60 14.81 5.74
N PRO A 28 26.47 14.29 4.85
CA PRO A 28 26.07 13.67 3.58
C PRO A 28 25.03 12.55 3.74
N LEU A 29 25.13 11.76 4.82
CA LEU A 29 24.21 10.66 5.13
C LEU A 29 22.78 11.14 5.42
N PHE A 30 22.61 12.34 6.00
CA PHE A 30 21.30 12.90 6.36
C PHE A 30 20.72 13.82 5.28
N ARG A 31 21.52 14.23 4.30
CA ARG A 31 21.09 15.13 3.23
C ARG A 31 19.94 14.56 2.39
N SER A 32 19.96 13.26 2.13
CA SER A 32 18.89 12.54 1.41
C SER A 32 17.58 12.50 2.22
N LEU A 33 17.67 12.36 3.54
CA LEU A 33 16.52 12.29 4.45
C LEU A 33 15.87 13.67 4.68
N ILE A 34 16.68 14.73 4.83
CA ILE A 34 16.18 16.09 5.11
C ILE A 34 15.68 16.79 3.85
N ARG A 35 16.35 16.60 2.70
CA ARG A 35 15.94 17.20 1.41
C ARG A 35 14.90 16.35 0.67
N GLY A 36 14.77 15.08 1.02
CA GLY A 36 13.84 14.11 0.44
C GLY A 36 12.42 14.15 0.99
N GLY A 37 12.03 15.15 1.78
CA GLY A 37 10.65 15.30 2.30
C GLY A 37 9.58 15.49 1.22
N THR A 38 9.98 15.73 -0.04
CA THR A 38 9.11 15.71 -1.23
C THR A 38 9.42 14.57 -2.18
N ARG A 39 10.21 13.57 -1.76
CA ARG A 39 10.28 12.30 -2.48
C ARG A 39 8.98 11.58 -2.17
N THR A 40 7.97 11.87 -2.98
CA THR A 40 6.77 11.05 -3.14
C THR A 40 7.22 9.61 -3.00
N ARG A 41 6.74 8.97 -1.94
CA ARG A 41 6.88 7.54 -1.70
C ARG A 41 6.73 6.87 -3.05
N ARG A 42 7.83 6.33 -3.61
CA ARG A 42 7.71 5.35 -4.68
C ARG A 42 7.12 4.13 -4.00
N VAL A 43 5.79 4.16 -3.90
CA VAL A 43 4.97 2.96 -3.92
C VAL A 43 5.51 2.19 -5.10
N ALA A 44 5.92 0.93 -4.89
CA ALA A 44 6.26 0.04 -5.99
C ALA A 44 5.19 0.24 -7.06
N GLU A 45 5.61 0.65 -8.26
CA GLU A 45 4.74 0.80 -9.41
C GLU A 45 4.11 -0.57 -9.65
N SER A 46 2.90 -0.77 -9.11
CA SER A 46 1.93 -1.62 -9.78
C SER A 46 1.85 -1.06 -11.20
N GLY A 47 2.20 -1.91 -12.17
CA GLY A 47 2.40 -1.55 -13.58
C GLY A 47 1.25 -0.74 -14.19
N PRO A 48 1.46 -0.21 -15.42
CA PRO A 48 0.67 0.87 -15.98
C PRO A 48 -0.80 0.64 -15.73
N ALA A 49 -1.42 1.50 -14.91
CA ALA A 49 -2.85 1.69 -14.95
C ALA A 49 -3.09 2.17 -16.39
N ALA A 50 -3.43 1.22 -17.26
CA ALA A 50 -3.93 1.50 -18.58
C ALA A 50 -4.99 2.60 -18.39
N ALA A 51 -5.01 3.58 -19.28
CA ALA A 51 -6.06 4.59 -19.35
C ALA A 51 -7.40 3.94 -19.73
N GLY A 52 -7.84 3.00 -18.90
CA GLY A 52 -9.10 2.32 -18.90
C GLY A 52 -10.04 3.02 -17.94
N THR A 53 -11.33 2.83 -18.19
CA THR A 53 -12.42 3.27 -17.33
C THR A 53 -12.12 2.99 -15.85
N SER A 54 -12.36 3.98 -15.00
CA SER A 54 -12.24 3.83 -13.54
C SER A 54 -13.04 2.61 -13.06
N PHE A 55 -12.62 2.00 -11.96
CA PHE A 55 -13.30 0.81 -11.43
C PHE A 55 -14.80 1.09 -11.14
N ALA A 56 -15.12 2.30 -10.69
CA ALA A 56 -16.50 2.77 -10.54
C ALA A 56 -17.27 2.78 -11.87
N GLY A 57 -16.64 3.23 -12.97
CA GLY A 57 -17.23 3.19 -14.31
C GLY A 57 -17.43 1.77 -14.83
N GLN A 58 -16.49 0.86 -14.56
CA GLN A 58 -16.60 -0.56 -14.90
C GLN A 58 -17.77 -1.22 -14.16
N LEU A 59 -17.89 -0.98 -12.85
CA LEU A 59 -19.02 -1.46 -12.03
C LEU A 59 -20.36 -0.92 -12.52
N ALA A 60 -20.42 0.35 -12.90
CA ALA A 60 -21.64 0.97 -13.40
C ALA A 60 -22.13 0.33 -14.71
N ALA A 61 -21.20 -0.09 -15.58
CA ALA A 61 -21.49 -0.76 -16.84
C ALA A 61 -21.94 -2.23 -16.68
N LEU A 62 -21.66 -2.87 -15.55
CA LEU A 62 -22.07 -4.24 -15.27
C LEU A 62 -23.54 -4.33 -14.82
N ALA A 63 -24.19 -5.43 -15.22
CA ALA A 63 -25.45 -5.86 -14.65
C ALA A 63 -25.31 -6.08 -13.14
N HIS A 64 -26.37 -5.81 -12.39
CA HIS A 64 -26.34 -5.78 -10.92
C HIS A 64 -25.80 -7.09 -10.32
N GLU A 65 -26.21 -8.22 -10.88
CA GLU A 65 -25.80 -9.58 -10.50
C GLU A 65 -24.32 -9.90 -10.74
N HIS A 66 -23.62 -9.12 -11.57
CA HIS A 66 -22.17 -9.27 -11.79
C HIS A 66 -21.32 -8.31 -10.96
N ARG A 67 -21.91 -7.28 -10.35
CA ARG A 67 -21.18 -6.26 -9.58
C ARG A 67 -20.53 -6.85 -8.33
N GLU A 68 -21.26 -7.70 -7.61
CA GLU A 68 -20.76 -8.34 -6.39
C GLU A 68 -19.54 -9.23 -6.68
N ARG A 69 -19.59 -10.00 -7.77
CA ARG A 69 -18.46 -10.84 -8.19
C ARG A 69 -17.24 -10.00 -8.56
N ALA A 70 -17.42 -8.93 -9.32
CA ALA A 70 -16.33 -8.03 -9.69
C ALA A 70 -15.69 -7.36 -8.45
N LEU A 71 -16.50 -7.00 -7.45
CA LEU A 71 -16.00 -6.48 -6.18
C LEU A 71 -15.24 -7.54 -5.38
N LEU A 72 -15.76 -8.76 -5.31
CA LEU A 72 -15.09 -9.88 -4.65
C LEU A 72 -13.72 -10.14 -5.27
N ASP A 73 -13.65 -10.20 -6.60
CA ASP A 73 -12.41 -10.46 -7.33
C ASP A 73 -11.39 -9.34 -7.11
N LEU A 74 -11.83 -8.08 -7.08
CA LEU A 74 -10.97 -6.95 -6.71
C LEU A 74 -10.37 -7.15 -5.31
N VAL A 75 -11.21 -7.44 -4.31
CA VAL A 75 -10.76 -7.61 -2.91
C VAL A 75 -9.78 -8.78 -2.82
N ARG A 76 -10.09 -9.93 -3.45
CA ARG A 76 -9.22 -11.11 -3.47
C ARG A 76 -7.87 -10.82 -4.12
N ALA A 77 -7.85 -10.07 -5.23
CA ALA A 77 -6.61 -9.66 -5.89
C ALA A 77 -5.76 -8.75 -4.99
N GLN A 78 -6.37 -7.80 -4.27
CA GLN A 78 -5.61 -6.94 -3.34
C GLN A 78 -5.10 -7.72 -2.12
N VAL A 79 -5.89 -8.66 -1.60
CA VAL A 79 -5.47 -9.56 -0.51
C VAL A 79 -4.29 -10.42 -0.94
N ALA A 80 -4.36 -11.02 -2.13
CA ALA A 80 -3.27 -11.79 -2.70
C ALA A 80 -1.98 -10.96 -2.80
N ALA A 81 -2.09 -9.73 -3.30
CA ALA A 81 -0.95 -8.84 -3.43
C ALA A 81 -0.33 -8.43 -2.08
N VAL A 82 -1.11 -8.33 -1.00
CA VAL A 82 -0.60 -7.99 0.34
C VAL A 82 0.06 -9.19 1.01
N LEU A 83 -0.53 -10.37 0.88
CA LEU A 83 -0.06 -11.59 1.54
C LEU A 83 0.95 -12.39 0.69
N GLY A 84 1.20 -12.00 -0.56
CA GLY A 84 2.15 -12.66 -1.45
C GLY A 84 1.62 -13.93 -2.11
N TYR A 85 0.30 -14.08 -2.24
CA TYR A 85 -0.29 -15.16 -3.05
C TYR A 85 -0.09 -14.90 -4.55
N ALA A 86 -0.01 -15.97 -5.34
CA ALA A 86 0.17 -15.88 -6.79
C ALA A 86 -1.09 -15.30 -7.47
N SER A 87 -2.27 -15.63 -6.98
CA SER A 87 -3.55 -15.14 -7.51
C SER A 87 -4.57 -14.84 -6.41
N GLY A 88 -5.55 -13.99 -6.71
CA GLY A 88 -6.74 -13.82 -5.88
C GLY A 88 -7.57 -15.10 -5.76
N GLU A 89 -7.45 -16.01 -6.73
CA GLU A 89 -8.11 -17.32 -6.69
C GLU A 89 -7.63 -18.20 -5.53
N ASP A 90 -6.38 -18.01 -5.09
CA ASP A 90 -5.79 -18.72 -3.94
C ASP A 90 -6.36 -18.23 -2.60
N VAL A 91 -7.02 -17.07 -2.60
CA VAL A 91 -7.63 -16.47 -1.40
C VAL A 91 -9.03 -17.02 -1.21
N ALA A 92 -9.26 -17.76 -0.11
CA ALA A 92 -10.59 -18.26 0.24
C ALA A 92 -11.50 -17.10 0.69
N PRO A 93 -12.62 -16.81 -0.01
CA PRO A 93 -13.45 -15.63 0.26
C PRO A 93 -14.24 -15.72 1.57
N THR A 94 -14.38 -16.91 2.15
CA THR A 94 -15.13 -17.16 3.38
C THR A 94 -14.26 -17.22 4.63
N LYS A 95 -12.93 -17.16 4.49
CA LYS A 95 -12.02 -17.16 5.65
C LYS A 95 -11.91 -15.78 6.25
N ALA A 96 -11.80 -15.73 7.58
CA ALA A 96 -11.55 -14.47 8.26
C ALA A 96 -10.15 -13.94 7.91
N PHE A 97 -10.00 -12.61 7.78
CA PHE A 97 -8.70 -11.99 7.47
C PHE A 97 -7.59 -12.40 8.46
N LYS A 98 -7.92 -12.53 9.76
CA LYS A 98 -6.97 -13.02 10.77
C LYS A 98 -6.46 -14.43 10.48
N GLU A 99 -7.31 -15.32 9.97
CA GLU A 99 -6.92 -16.69 9.61
C GLU A 99 -6.07 -16.73 8.34
N LEU A 100 -6.17 -15.71 7.50
CA LEU A 100 -5.30 -15.50 6.33
C LEU A 100 -3.95 -14.87 6.70
N GLY A 101 -3.76 -14.47 7.96
CA GLY A 101 -2.51 -13.86 8.44
C GLY A 101 -2.50 -12.33 8.42
N PHE A 102 -3.67 -11.68 8.33
CA PHE A 102 -3.74 -10.22 8.51
C PHE A 102 -3.47 -9.80 9.95
N ASP A 103 -2.75 -8.70 10.06
CA ASP A 103 -2.43 -7.95 11.25
C ASP A 103 -2.75 -6.45 11.06
N SER A 104 -2.47 -5.62 12.07
CA SER A 104 -2.76 -4.19 12.01
C SER A 104 -2.05 -3.46 10.86
N LEU A 105 -0.85 -3.90 10.44
CA LEU A 105 -0.08 -3.23 9.39
C LEU A 105 -0.62 -3.59 8.01
N THR A 106 -0.80 -4.88 7.76
CA THR A 106 -1.35 -5.44 6.52
C THR A 106 -2.79 -4.99 6.30
N SER A 107 -3.60 -4.84 7.36
CA SER A 107 -4.95 -4.27 7.28
C SER A 107 -4.95 -2.82 6.78
N VAL A 108 -4.01 -2.00 7.25
CA VAL A 108 -3.87 -0.61 6.78
C VAL A 108 -3.39 -0.57 5.34
N GLU A 109 -2.48 -1.47 4.96
CA GLU A 109 -2.03 -1.60 3.57
C GLU A 109 -3.17 -1.98 2.63
N LEU A 110 -3.93 -3.04 2.94
CA LEU A 110 -5.09 -3.46 2.15
C LEU A 110 -6.08 -2.32 1.96
N ARG A 111 -6.42 -1.60 3.03
CA ARG A 111 -7.31 -0.43 2.96
C ARG A 111 -6.77 0.64 2.01
N ASN A 112 -5.47 0.95 2.09
CA ASN A 112 -4.86 1.95 1.22
C ASN A 112 -4.89 1.51 -0.26
N ARG A 113 -4.66 0.23 -0.53
CA ARG A 113 -4.72 -0.35 -1.88
C ARG A 113 -6.16 -0.33 -2.43
N LEU A 114 -7.13 -0.69 -1.61
CA LEU A 114 -8.55 -0.62 -1.98
C LEU A 114 -8.97 0.82 -2.28
N ASN A 115 -8.61 1.79 -1.45
CA ASN A 115 -8.90 3.21 -1.71
C ASN A 115 -8.33 3.68 -3.06
N ALA A 116 -7.12 3.24 -3.41
CA ALA A 116 -6.50 3.58 -4.68
C ALA A 116 -7.21 2.92 -5.86
N ALA A 117 -7.65 1.66 -5.71
CA ALA A 117 -8.31 0.91 -6.77
C ALA A 117 -9.77 1.32 -7.00
N THR A 118 -10.47 1.71 -5.93
CA THR A 118 -11.89 2.14 -6.00
C THR A 118 -12.04 3.64 -6.16
N GLU A 119 -10.98 4.42 -6.01
CA GLU A 119 -10.98 5.89 -5.98
C GLU A 119 -11.92 6.46 -4.88
N THR A 120 -12.17 5.69 -3.82
CA THR A 120 -13.03 6.09 -2.70
C THR A 120 -12.27 6.13 -1.39
N ARG A 121 -12.80 6.88 -0.40
CA ARG A 121 -12.23 6.96 0.95
C ARG A 121 -12.94 5.97 1.87
N LEU A 122 -12.32 4.82 2.11
CA LEU A 122 -12.83 3.81 3.05
C LEU A 122 -12.52 4.20 4.51
N PRO A 123 -13.44 3.93 5.45
CA PRO A 123 -13.27 4.22 6.87
C PRO A 123 -12.09 3.43 7.48
N ALA A 124 -11.48 4.01 8.51
CA ALA A 124 -10.47 3.32 9.30
C ALA A 124 -11.19 2.31 10.22
N GLY A 125 -10.94 1.00 10.02
CA GLY A 125 -11.62 -0.09 10.74
C GLY A 125 -12.47 -1.02 9.88
N LEU A 126 -12.39 -0.92 8.55
CA LEU A 126 -13.10 -1.82 7.62
C LEU A 126 -12.58 -3.28 7.65
N VAL A 127 -11.32 -3.47 8.05
CA VAL A 127 -10.61 -4.76 8.04
C VAL A 127 -10.39 -5.26 9.46
#